data_AF-A0A5E4IHG7-F1
#
_entry.id   AF-A0A5E4IHG7-F1
#
_cell.length_a   1.000
_cell.length_b   1.000
_cell.length_c   1.000
_cell.angle_alpha   90.00
_cell.angle_beta   90.00
_cell.angle_gamma   90.00
#
_symmetry.space_group_name_H-M   'P 1'
#
loop_
_entity.id
_entity.type
_entity.pdbx_description
1 polymer ?
#
loop_
_entity_poly.entity_id
_entity_poly.type
_entity_poly.pdbx_seq_one_letter_code
_entity_poly.pdbx_strand_id
1 'polypeptide(L)' 'MATTMKDKNEITISRIFDARHEKVWKAWTDPEEVKRWWGPKTSLHRKSRSI' A
#
# COMPACT_ATOMS: atom_id res chain seq x y z
N MET A 1 25.34 24.60 -11.99
CA MET A 1 23.94 24.66 -11.53
C MET A 1 23.15 23.65 -12.36
N ALA A 2 22.60 22.60 -11.75
CA ALA A 2 21.86 21.56 -12.48
C ALA A 2 20.39 21.97 -12.61
N THR A 3 19.88 21.99 -13.85
CA THR A 3 18.49 22.27 -14.16
C THR A 3 17.67 21.00 -13.90
N THR A 4 16.75 21.05 -12.92
CA THR A 4 15.79 19.98 -12.64
C THR A 4 14.77 19.87 -13.77
N MET A 5 14.87 18.82 -14.59
CA MET A 5 13.83 18.46 -15.55
C MET A 5 12.67 17.84 -14.77
N LYS A 6 11.53 18.54 -14.73
CA LYS A 6 10.32 18.06 -14.08
C LYS A 6 9.66 17.02 -14.98
N ASP A 7 9.60 15.78 -14.53
CA ASP A 7 9.03 14.68 -15.30
C ASP A 7 7.50 14.86 -15.40
N LYS A 8 6.94 14.71 -16.59
CA LYS A 8 5.54 15.10 -16.87
C LYS A 8 4.51 14.19 -16.19
N ASN A 9 4.94 13.05 -15.65
CA ASN A 9 4.09 12.03 -15.03
C ASN A 9 4.47 11.74 -13.57
N GLU A 10 5.05 12.71 -12.87
CA GLU A 10 5.40 12.57 -11.45
C GLU A 10 4.19 12.86 -10.54
N ILE A 11 3.95 11.98 -9.56
CA ILE A 11 2.94 12.18 -8.52
C ILE A 11 3.61 12.05 -7.16
N THR A 12 3.51 13.11 -6.34
CA THR A 12 3.92 13.09 -4.93
C THR A 12 2.68 13.01 -4.03
N ILE A 13 2.68 12.07 -3.08
CA ILE A 13 1.58 11.89 -2.13
C ILE A 13 2.13 12.02 -0.70
N SER A 14 1.57 12.95 0.06
CA SER A 14 1.90 13.14 1.48
C SER A 14 0.69 12.81 2.36
N ARG A 15 0.94 12.06 3.45
CA ARG A 15 -0.07 11.66 4.44
C ARG A 15 0.54 11.70 5.84
N ILE A 16 -0.30 12.03 6.81
CA ILE A 16 0.03 12.01 8.23
C ILE A 16 -0.71 10.84 8.86
N PHE A 17 0.02 10.03 9.62
CA PHE A 17 -0.53 8.90 10.35
C PHE A 17 -0.33 9.13 11.84
N ASP A 18 -1.38 8.97 12.62
CA ASP A 18 -1.29 8.89 14.08
C ASP A 18 -0.81 7.49 14.50
N ALA A 19 0.43 7.18 14.12
CA ALA A 19 1.06 5.90 14.37
C ALA A 19 2.58 6.05 14.39
N ARG A 20 3.27 5.19 15.16
CA ARG A 20 4.73 5.05 15.09
C ARG A 20 5.15 4.62 13.68
N HIS A 21 6.30 5.11 13.21
CA HIS A 21 6.82 4.78 11.87
C HIS A 21 7.01 3.25 11.68
N GLU A 22 7.38 2.52 12.73
CA GLU A 22 7.54 1.05 12.70
C GLU A 22 6.24 0.35 12.28
N LYS A 23 5.09 0.84 12.77
CA LYS A 23 3.77 0.28 12.45
C LYS A 23 3.40 0.55 10.99
N VAL A 24 3.69 1.77 10.52
CA VAL A 24 3.49 2.12 9.11
C VAL A 24 4.36 1.24 8.22
N TRP A 25 5.64 1.10 8.55
CA TRP A 25 6.57 0.26 7.79
C TRP A 25 6.12 -1.20 7.76
N LYS A 26 5.75 -1.77 8.92
CA LYS A 26 5.24 -3.13 9.02
C LYS A 26 4.01 -3.35 8.14
N ALA A 27 3.09 -2.39 8.06
CA ALA A 27 1.91 -2.50 7.21
C ALA A 27 2.24 -2.65 5.71
N TRP A 28 3.42 -2.20 5.28
CA TRP A 28 3.90 -2.33 3.91
C TRP A 28 4.85 -3.52 3.69
N THR A 29 5.54 -4.00 4.72
CA THR A 29 6.56 -5.06 4.57
C THR A 29 6.15 -6.43 5.08
N ASP A 30 5.20 -6.51 6.03
CA ASP A 30 4.71 -7.79 6.55
C ASP A 30 3.61 -8.34 5.61
N PRO A 31 3.80 -9.51 4.98
CA PRO A 31 2.82 -10.09 4.06
C PRO A 31 1.43 -10.27 4.67
N GLU A 32 1.33 -10.58 5.97
CA GLU A 32 0.04 -10.75 6.64
C GLU A 32 -0.68 -9.42 6.88
N GLU A 33 0.08 -8.34 7.08
CA GLU A 33 -0.49 -6.99 7.19
C GLU A 33 -0.91 -6.46 5.82
N VAL A 34 -0.05 -6.58 4.79
CA VAL A 34 -0.35 -6.11 3.42
C VAL A 34 -1.65 -6.72 2.91
N LYS A 35 -1.87 -8.03 3.08
CA LYS A 35 -3.12 -8.71 2.68
C LYS A 35 -4.39 -8.13 3.30
N ARG A 36 -4.30 -7.52 4.48
CA ARG A 36 -5.48 -6.99 5.20
C ARG A 36 -6.03 -5.71 4.57
N TRP A 37 -5.19 -4.92 3.91
CA TRP A 37 -5.58 -3.59 3.43
C TRP A 37 -5.24 -3.34 1.96
N TRP A 38 -4.28 -4.07 1.40
CA TRP A 38 -3.92 -4.02 -0.01
C TRP A 38 -4.64 -5.10 -0.82
N GLY A 39 -5.34 -4.68 -1.86
CA GLY A 39 -6.09 -5.55 -2.77
C GLY A 39 -7.61 -5.41 -2.65
N PRO A 40 -8.36 -5.85 -3.66
CA PRO A 40 -9.82 -5.75 -3.64
C PRO A 40 -10.39 -6.64 -2.53
N LYS A 41 -11.30 -6.07 -1.72
CA LYS A 41 -12.00 -6.76 -0.62
C LYS A 41 -12.69 -8.06 -1.07
N THR A 42 -13.01 -8.17 -2.36
CA THR A 42 -13.70 -9.32 -2.96
C THR A 42 -12.77 -10.51 -3.24
N SER A 43 -11.44 -10.34 -3.21
CA SER A 43 -10.49 -11.43 -3.50
C SER A 43 -10.50 -12.55 -2.45
N LEU A 44 -11.04 -12.30 -1.26
CA LEU A 44 -11.24 -13.33 -0.23
C LEU A 44 -12.49 -14.21 -0.45
N HIS A 45 -13.28 -13.96 -1.50
CA HIS A 45 -14.38 -14.84 -1.91
C HIS A 45 -13.89 -15.99 -2.83
N ARG A 46 -12.84 -16.72 -2.44
CA ARG A 46 -12.56 -18.02 -3.07
C ARG A 46 -13.52 -19.04 -2.49
N LYS A 47 -14.61 -19.26 -3.23
CA LYS A 47 -15.70 -20.22 -3.00
C LYS A 47 -15.23 -21.47 -2.23
N SER A 48 -15.79 -21.67 -1.04
CA SER A 48 -16.11 -23.02 -0.58
C SER A 48 -17.25 -23.51 -1.48
N ARG A 49 -16.89 -24.11 -2.61
CA ARG A 49 -17.80 -24.95 -3.38
C ARG A 49 -17.35 -26.37 -3.08
N SER A 50 -17.79 -26.89 -1.93
CA SER A 50 -17.74 -28.33 -1.70
C SER A 50 -18.93 -28.92 -2.43
N ILE A 51 -18.58 -29.84 -3.33
CA ILE A 51 -19.37 -30.97 -3.79
C ILE A 51 -19.96 -31.71 -2.59
#